data_AF-A0A529HPY8-F1
#
_entry.id   AF-A0A529HPY8-F1
#
_cell.length_a   1.000
_cell.length_b   1.000
_cell.length_c   1.000
_cell.angle_alpha   90.00
_cell.angle_beta   90.00
_cell.angle_gamma   90.00
#
_symmetry.space_group_name_H-M   'P 1'
#
loop_
_entity.id
_entity.type
_entity.pdbx_description
1 polymer ?
#
loop_
_entity_poly.entity_id
_entity_poly.type
_entity_poly.pdbx_seq_one_letter_code
_entity_poly.pdbx_strand_id
1 'polypeptide(L)'
;MDPEVIREKADWAARHALQATCASGPVILIVEDIHWIDLTSKQLLRELAKLVPSFPVLLIATTRPGFGDWLDEKSKRVLLPPLEHADTLRAIATMWPQGKRAPAPELMELVERVTGGVPLFIEEVCQWMAENAASGREQLPQGVSLGRAAVLETVL
;
A
#
# COMPACT_ATOMS: atom_id res chain seq x y z
N MET A 1 -23.35 -27.60 5.61
CA MET A 1 -23.06 -27.59 4.17
C MET A 1 -21.61 -28.02 4.02
N ASP A 2 -21.31 -28.88 3.05
CA ASP A 2 -19.93 -29.36 2.83
C ASP A 2 -19.00 -28.17 2.46
N PRO A 3 -17.83 -28.01 3.09
CA PRO A 3 -16.85 -26.97 2.74
C PRO A 3 -16.51 -26.92 1.24
N GLU A 4 -16.50 -28.07 0.55
CA GLU A 4 -16.22 -28.13 -0.88
C GLU A 4 -17.32 -27.44 -1.71
N VAL A 5 -18.58 -27.68 -1.35
CA VAL A 5 -19.75 -27.04 -1.98
C VAL A 5 -19.77 -25.54 -1.74
N ILE A 6 -19.32 -25.07 -0.57
CA ILE A 6 -19.19 -23.63 -0.28
C ILE A 6 -18.14 -23.00 -1.20
N ARG A 7 -16.97 -23.64 -1.34
CA ARG A 7 -15.89 -23.17 -2.21
C ARG A 7 -16.34 -23.09 -3.67
N GLU A 8 -16.96 -24.15 -4.19
CA GLU A 8 -17.46 -24.15 -5.58
C GLU A 8 -18.47 -23.04 -5.83
N LYS A 9 -19.38 -22.78 -4.87
CA LYS A 9 -20.33 -21.67 -4.97
C LYS A 9 -19.64 -20.31 -4.94
N ALA A 10 -18.61 -20.14 -4.11
CA ALA A 10 -17.83 -18.90 -4.05
C ALA A 10 -17.09 -18.64 -5.37
N ASP A 11 -16.41 -19.65 -5.92
CA ASP A 11 -15.72 -19.58 -7.22
C ASP A 11 -16.70 -19.25 -8.35
N TRP A 12 -17.84 -19.93 -8.38
CA TRP A 12 -18.90 -19.68 -9.36
C TRP A 12 -19.42 -18.23 -9.24
N ALA A 13 -19.74 -17.79 -8.03
CA ALA A 13 -20.31 -16.46 -7.78
C ALA A 13 -19.33 -15.35 -8.15
N ALA A 14 -18.06 -15.47 -7.73
CA ALA A 14 -17.03 -14.48 -8.03
C ALA A 14 -16.75 -14.38 -9.53
N ARG A 15 -16.69 -15.52 -10.24
CA ARG A 15 -16.55 -15.55 -11.70
C ARG A 15 -17.72 -14.85 -12.38
N HIS A 16 -18.95 -15.19 -12.03
CA HIS A 16 -20.14 -14.59 -12.65
C HIS A 16 -20.24 -13.10 -12.33
N ALA A 17 -19.92 -12.69 -11.11
CA ALA A 17 -19.88 -11.29 -10.74
C ALA A 17 -18.87 -10.51 -11.58
N LEU A 18 -17.64 -11.03 -11.74
CA LEU A 18 -16.61 -10.41 -12.56
C LEU A 18 -17.05 -10.30 -14.02
N GLN A 19 -17.61 -11.37 -14.58
CA GLN A 19 -18.12 -11.41 -15.95
C GLN A 19 -19.25 -10.39 -16.19
N ALA A 20 -20.25 -10.36 -15.30
CA ALA A 20 -21.36 -9.42 -15.39
C ALA A 20 -20.87 -7.96 -15.28
N THR A 21 -19.89 -7.72 -14.42
CA THR A 21 -19.28 -6.38 -14.28
C THR A 21 -18.54 -6.00 -15.57
N CYS A 22 -17.75 -6.90 -16.13
CA CYS A 22 -17.02 -6.69 -17.38
C CYS A 22 -17.96 -6.50 -18.59
N ALA A 23 -19.17 -7.07 -18.56
CA ALA A 23 -20.17 -6.87 -19.62
C ALA A 23 -20.68 -5.42 -19.69
N SER A 24 -20.52 -4.65 -18.60
CA SER A 24 -20.87 -3.23 -18.54
C SER A 24 -19.73 -2.30 -18.99
N GLY A 25 -18.52 -2.85 -19.21
CA GLY A 25 -17.35 -2.10 -19.65
C GLY A 25 -16.05 -2.58 -18.97
N PRO A 26 -14.91 -1.95 -19.26
CA PRO A 26 -13.63 -2.31 -18.65
C PRO A 26 -13.61 -2.10 -17.13
N VAL A 27 -12.97 -3.02 -16.40
CA VAL A 27 -12.93 -3.05 -14.93
C VAL A 27 -11.48 -3.03 -14.43
N ILE A 28 -11.22 -2.29 -13.35
CA ILE A 28 -10.01 -2.47 -12.55
C ILE A 28 -10.41 -3.18 -11.25
N LEU A 29 -9.89 -4.38 -11.03
CA LEU A 29 -10.06 -5.12 -9.80
C LEU A 29 -8.78 -4.99 -8.97
N ILE A 30 -8.89 -4.34 -7.81
CA ILE A 30 -7.77 -4.12 -6.88
C ILE A 30 -7.96 -5.02 -5.66
N VAL A 31 -6.96 -5.82 -5.33
CA VAL A 31 -6.93 -6.66 -4.12
C VAL A 31 -5.72 -6.30 -3.28
N GLU A 32 -5.97 -5.58 -2.20
CA GLU A 32 -4.92 -5.11 -1.30
C GLU A 32 -4.44 -6.22 -0.35
N ASP A 33 -3.18 -6.13 0.08
CA ASP A 33 -2.61 -6.92 1.17
C ASP A 33 -2.80 -8.44 1.05
N ILE A 34 -2.57 -8.99 -0.15
CA ILE A 34 -2.78 -10.43 -0.41
C ILE A 34 -1.86 -11.34 0.42
N HIS A 35 -0.88 -10.78 1.13
CA HIS A 35 -0.04 -11.53 2.06
C HIS A 35 -0.79 -11.97 3.33
N TRP A 36 -1.95 -11.38 3.60
CA TRP A 36 -2.79 -11.71 4.76
C TRP A 36 -3.95 -12.66 4.44
N ILE A 37 -4.25 -12.93 3.16
CA ILE A 37 -5.40 -13.77 2.81
C ILE A 37 -5.13 -15.25 3.10
N ASP A 38 -6.17 -15.98 3.48
CA ASP A 38 -6.09 -17.42 3.69
C ASP A 38 -5.87 -18.20 2.38
N LEU A 39 -5.56 -19.49 2.50
CA LEU A 39 -5.26 -20.35 1.35
C LEU A 39 -6.43 -20.49 0.37
N THR A 40 -7.67 -20.53 0.85
CA THR A 40 -8.88 -20.66 0.02
C THR A 40 -9.13 -19.37 -0.74
N SER A 41 -9.01 -18.22 -0.09
CA SER A 41 -9.08 -16.90 -0.73
C SER A 41 -7.98 -16.72 -1.78
N LYS A 42 -6.76 -17.20 -1.51
CA LYS A 42 -5.66 -17.20 -2.48
C LYS A 42 -5.96 -18.07 -3.71
N GLN A 43 -6.58 -19.23 -3.52
CA GLN A 43 -7.00 -20.09 -4.64
C GLN A 43 -8.06 -19.40 -5.50
N LEU A 44 -9.10 -18.83 -4.88
CA LEU A 44 -10.13 -18.08 -5.58
C LEU A 44 -9.54 -16.92 -6.42
N LEU A 45 -8.63 -16.14 -5.83
CA LEU A 45 -7.97 -15.05 -6.53
C LEU A 45 -7.16 -15.54 -7.74
N ARG A 46 -6.50 -16.71 -7.63
CA ARG A 46 -5.81 -17.34 -8.77
C ARG A 46 -6.77 -17.78 -9.86
N GLU A 47 -7.94 -18.31 -9.52
CA GLU A 47 -8.96 -18.66 -10.51
C GLU A 47 -9.53 -17.42 -11.22
N LEU A 48 -9.72 -16.31 -10.50
CA LEU A 48 -10.11 -15.03 -11.11
C LEU A 48 -9.02 -14.48 -12.02
N ALA A 49 -7.75 -14.58 -11.63
CA ALA A 49 -6.63 -14.13 -12.45
C ALA A 49 -6.53 -14.84 -13.81
N LYS A 50 -6.89 -16.13 -13.87
CA LYS A 50 -6.97 -16.88 -15.14
C LYS A 50 -8.01 -16.33 -16.11
N LEU A 51 -8.95 -15.51 -15.63
CA LEU A 51 -9.98 -14.89 -16.46
C LEU A 51 -9.52 -13.59 -17.10
N VAL A 52 -8.46 -12.96 -16.58
CA VAL A 52 -7.95 -11.67 -17.05
C VAL A 52 -7.71 -11.65 -18.58
N PRO A 53 -7.15 -12.70 -19.23
CA PRO A 53 -6.97 -12.70 -20.68
C PRO A 53 -8.28 -12.71 -21.50
N SER A 54 -9.41 -13.08 -20.87
CA SER A 54 -10.69 -13.30 -21.56
C SER A 54 -11.69 -12.17 -21.38
N PHE A 55 -11.40 -11.18 -20.52
CA PHE A 55 -12.31 -10.09 -20.18
C PHE A 55 -11.56 -8.75 -20.15
N PRO A 56 -12.24 -7.61 -20.37
CA PRO A 56 -11.64 -6.29 -20.25
C PRO A 56 -11.39 -5.92 -18.78
N VAL A 57 -10.55 -6.68 -18.07
CA VAL A 57 -10.23 -6.46 -16.66
C VAL A 57 -8.73 -6.27 -16.48
N LEU A 58 -8.35 -5.31 -15.64
CA LEU A 58 -7.02 -5.18 -15.07
C LEU A 58 -7.07 -5.62 -13.61
N LEU A 59 -6.40 -6.73 -13.28
CA LEU A 59 -6.22 -7.18 -11.90
C LEU A 59 -4.92 -6.58 -11.34
N ILE A 60 -5.04 -5.78 -10.29
CA ILE A 60 -3.92 -5.28 -9.49
C ILE A 60 -4.02 -5.95 -8.12
N ALA A 61 -2.90 -6.44 -7.62
CA ALA A 61 -2.83 -6.90 -6.25
C ALA A 61 -1.57 -6.36 -5.58
N THR A 62 -1.71 -5.97 -4.31
CA THR A 62 -0.59 -5.45 -3.52
C THR A 62 -0.14 -6.50 -2.53
N THR A 63 1.18 -6.55 -2.29
CA THR A 63 1.78 -7.52 -1.40
C THR A 63 3.09 -7.03 -0.84
N ARG A 64 3.54 -7.64 0.26
CA ARG A 64 4.85 -7.36 0.82
C ARG A 64 5.97 -8.02 0.02
N PRO A 65 7.17 -7.41 0.00
CA PRO A 65 8.36 -8.07 -0.49
C PRO A 65 8.53 -9.46 0.15
N GLY A 66 8.96 -10.45 -0.63
CA GLY A 66 9.12 -11.82 -0.14
C GLY A 66 7.85 -12.67 -0.18
N PHE A 67 6.67 -12.09 -0.44
CA PHE A 67 5.50 -12.86 -0.81
C PHE A 67 5.72 -13.46 -2.20
N GLY A 68 6.16 -14.72 -2.23
CA GLY A 68 6.61 -15.41 -3.44
C GLY A 68 5.57 -15.46 -4.56
N ASP A 69 5.94 -16.11 -5.65
CA ASP A 69 5.13 -16.21 -6.87
C ASP A 69 3.74 -16.79 -6.58
N TRP A 70 2.74 -15.90 -6.59
CA TRP A 70 1.36 -16.23 -6.30
C TRP A 70 0.49 -16.24 -7.57
N LEU A 71 0.96 -15.57 -8.63
CA LEU A 71 0.40 -15.58 -9.98
C LEU A 71 1.40 -16.17 -10.99
N ASP A 72 0.93 -16.46 -12.20
CA ASP A 72 1.77 -17.00 -13.26
C ASP A 72 2.84 -15.99 -13.75
N GLU A 73 3.78 -16.49 -14.55
CA GLU A 73 4.89 -15.69 -15.13
C GLU A 73 4.42 -14.54 -16.03
N LYS A 74 3.13 -14.51 -16.42
CA LYS A 74 2.57 -13.44 -17.25
C LYS A 74 2.23 -12.19 -16.43
N SER A 75 2.18 -12.31 -15.10
CA SER A 75 1.98 -11.17 -14.21
C SER A 75 3.16 -10.20 -14.23
N LYS A 76 2.89 -8.90 -14.28
CA LYS A 76 3.91 -7.88 -14.10
C LYS A 76 4.02 -7.51 -12.63
N ARG A 77 5.25 -7.46 -12.13
CA ARG A 77 5.57 -6.95 -10.80
C ARG A 77 6.12 -5.55 -10.89
N VAL A 78 5.54 -4.66 -10.10
CA VAL A 78 6.07 -3.31 -9.89
C VAL A 78 6.59 -3.27 -8.46
N LEU A 79 7.91 -3.15 -8.33
CA LEU A 79 8.54 -2.90 -7.04
C LEU A 79 8.39 -1.41 -6.73
N LEU A 80 7.92 -1.12 -5.52
CA LEU A 80 7.79 0.25 -5.01
C LEU A 80 8.88 0.46 -3.94
N PRO A 81 10.11 0.85 -4.33
CA PRO A 81 11.13 1.21 -3.37
C PRO A 81 10.71 2.50 -2.62
N PRO A 82 11.37 2.82 -1.49
CA PRO A 82 11.28 4.15 -0.92
C PRO A 82 11.61 5.23 -1.97
N LEU A 83 11.06 6.44 -1.77
CA LEU A 83 11.28 7.55 -2.69
C LEU A 83 12.76 7.96 -2.70
N GLU A 84 13.29 8.22 -3.90
CA GLU A 84 14.61 8.81 -4.07
C GLU A 84 14.66 10.23 -3.51
N HIS A 85 15.86 10.75 -3.26
CA HIS A 85 16.07 12.07 -2.62
C HIS A 85 15.18 13.18 -3.20
N ALA A 86 15.21 13.36 -4.52
CA ALA A 86 14.45 14.43 -5.19
C ALA A 86 12.92 14.26 -5.02
N ASP A 87 12.43 13.02 -5.06
CA ASP A 87 10.99 12.74 -4.90
C ASP A 87 10.56 12.79 -3.43
N THR A 88 11.46 12.45 -2.50
CA THR A 88 11.26 12.64 -1.06
C THR A 88 11.10 14.12 -0.72
N LEU A 89 11.98 14.99 -1.22
CA LEU A 89 11.86 16.44 -1.02
C LEU A 89 10.55 16.99 -1.60
N ARG A 90 10.15 16.51 -2.78
CA ARG A 90 8.85 16.87 -3.38
C ARG A 90 7.67 16.37 -2.56
N ALA A 91 7.75 15.16 -2.02
CA ALA A 91 6.72 14.60 -1.14
C ALA A 91 6.60 15.41 0.15
N ILE A 92 7.72 15.75 0.80
CA ILE A 92 7.75 16.62 1.99
C ILE A 92 7.07 17.95 1.69
N ALA A 93 7.44 18.62 0.60
CA ALA A 93 6.84 19.90 0.22
C ALA A 93 5.33 19.79 -0.08
N THR A 94 4.90 18.66 -0.64
CA THR A 94 3.48 18.41 -1.02
C THR A 94 2.63 18.04 0.19
N MET A 95 3.16 17.22 1.08
CA MET A 95 2.49 16.70 2.28
C MET A 95 2.60 17.66 3.47
N TRP A 96 3.38 18.75 3.34
CA TRP A 96 3.49 19.75 4.39
C TRP A 96 2.10 20.38 4.67
N PRO A 97 1.66 20.43 5.95
CA PRO A 97 0.31 20.89 6.25
C PRO A 97 0.07 22.34 5.81
N GLN A 98 -1.07 22.58 5.15
CA GLN A 98 -1.46 23.91 4.68
C GLN A 98 -1.65 24.88 5.85
N GLY A 99 -1.31 26.16 5.63
CA GLY A 99 -1.42 27.21 6.65
C GLY A 99 -0.34 27.17 7.74
N LYS A 100 0.59 26.20 7.68
CA LYS A 100 1.79 26.18 8.52
C LYS A 100 2.92 26.92 7.81
N ARG A 101 3.86 27.46 8.61
CA ARG A 101 5.10 28.03 8.05
C ARG A 101 5.82 26.94 7.26
N ALA A 102 6.35 27.29 6.09
CA ALA A 102 7.12 26.37 5.27
C ALA A 102 8.30 25.77 6.08
N PRO A 103 8.66 24.50 5.84
CA PRO A 103 9.76 23.87 6.54
C PRO A 103 11.08 24.55 6.17
N ALA A 104 11.96 24.71 7.15
CA ALA A 104 13.34 25.13 6.88
C ALA A 104 14.08 24.03 6.11
N PRO A 105 15.10 24.35 5.29
CA PRO A 105 15.88 23.34 4.56
C PRO A 105 16.42 22.22 5.44
N GLU A 106 16.92 22.56 6.64
CA GLU A 106 17.47 21.60 7.61
C GLU A 106 16.41 20.63 8.13
N LEU A 107 15.15 21.08 8.17
CA LEU A 107 14.01 20.26 8.55
C LEU A 107 13.63 19.27 7.44
N MET A 108 13.73 19.68 6.18
CA MET A 108 13.47 18.77 5.06
C MET A 108 14.50 17.63 5.03
N GLU A 109 15.79 17.95 5.22
CA GLU A 109 16.86 16.94 5.33
C GLU A 109 16.65 15.99 6.52
N LEU A 110 16.16 16.52 7.65
CA LEU A 110 15.84 15.71 8.81
C LEU A 110 14.68 14.75 8.54
N VAL A 111 13.60 15.24 7.92
CA VAL A 111 12.44 14.41 7.56
C VAL A 111 12.87 13.31 6.60
N GLU A 112 13.62 13.64 5.54
CA GLU A 112 14.16 12.64 4.63
C GLU A 112 14.97 11.56 5.37
N ARG A 113 15.93 11.98 6.20
CA ARG A 113 16.80 11.05 6.93
C ARG A 113 16.03 10.13 7.88
N VAL A 114 15.02 10.64 8.57
CA VAL A 114 14.24 9.87 9.56
C VAL A 114 13.26 8.92 8.87
N THR A 115 12.70 9.33 7.73
CA THR A 115 11.65 8.58 7.02
C THR A 115 12.22 7.58 6.04
N GLY A 116 13.48 7.77 5.61
CA GLY A 116 14.12 6.93 4.61
C GLY A 116 13.39 6.95 3.26
N GLY A 117 12.66 8.02 2.95
CA GLY A 117 11.87 8.14 1.72
C GLY A 117 10.55 7.38 1.74
N VAL A 118 10.13 6.80 2.86
CA VAL A 118 8.84 6.08 2.96
C VAL A 118 7.68 7.08 3.02
N PRO A 119 6.76 7.11 2.03
CA PRO A 119 5.71 8.13 1.95
C PRO A 119 4.84 8.27 3.20
N LEU A 120 4.45 7.13 3.80
CA LEU A 120 3.64 7.13 5.03
C LEU A 120 4.37 7.84 6.18
N PHE A 121 5.66 7.57 6.35
CA PHE A 121 6.45 8.21 7.40
C PHE A 121 6.71 9.68 7.10
N ILE A 122 6.88 10.05 5.83
CA ILE A 122 6.99 11.46 5.41
C ILE A 122 5.74 12.22 5.87
N GLU A 123 4.55 11.72 5.58
CA GLU A 123 3.28 12.33 6.00
C GLU A 123 3.20 12.49 7.52
N GLU A 124 3.43 11.40 8.27
CA GLU A 124 3.35 11.41 9.73
C GLU A 124 4.35 12.36 10.38
N VAL A 125 5.60 12.38 9.90
CA VAL A 125 6.66 13.25 10.44
C VAL A 125 6.41 14.71 10.07
N CYS A 126 5.95 15.00 8.85
CA CYS A 126 5.59 16.36 8.44
C CYS A 126 4.45 16.92 9.30
N GLN A 127 3.40 16.13 9.52
CA GLN A 127 2.28 16.49 10.37
C GLN A 127 2.75 16.79 11.81
N TRP A 128 3.53 15.87 12.39
CA TRP A 128 4.06 16.02 13.74
C TRP A 128 4.97 17.25 13.88
N MET A 129 5.87 17.49 12.92
CA MET A 129 6.79 18.63 12.96
C MET A 129 6.05 19.96 12.83
N ALA A 130 5.06 20.07 11.95
CA ALA A 130 4.33 21.31 11.75
C ALA A 130 3.41 21.68 12.94
N GLU A 131 3.00 20.69 13.73
CA GLU A 131 2.30 20.89 15.00
C GLU A 131 3.24 21.37 16.12
N ASN A 132 4.45 20.79 16.20
CA ASN A 132 5.40 21.07 17.29
C ASN A 132 6.32 22.28 17.03
N ALA A 133 6.57 22.65 15.77
CA ALA A 133 7.30 23.86 15.40
C ALA A 133 6.58 25.14 15.88
N ALA A 134 5.25 25.12 15.96
CA ALA A 134 4.46 26.22 16.51
C ALA A 134 4.63 26.38 18.03
N SER A 135 5.15 25.35 18.72
CA SER A 135 5.31 25.32 20.18
C SER A 135 6.72 25.68 20.66
N GLY A 136 7.64 26.09 19.75
CA GLY A 136 9.03 26.43 20.08
C GLY A 136 9.88 25.25 20.56
N ARG A 137 9.38 24.02 20.40
CA ARG A 137 10.10 22.78 20.70
C ARG A 137 10.66 22.21 19.41
N GLU A 138 11.74 22.81 18.90
CA GLU A 138 12.51 22.31 17.76
C GLU A 138 13.37 21.07 18.10
N GLN A 139 13.05 20.36 19.19
CA GLN A 139 13.72 19.13 19.57
C GLN A 139 12.78 17.97 19.30
N LEU A 140 13.19 17.08 18.39
CA LEU A 140 12.67 15.72 18.31
C LEU A 140 12.65 15.13 19.73
N PRO A 141 11.53 14.55 20.21
CA PRO A 141 11.55 13.81 21.45
C PRO A 141 12.68 12.77 21.35
N GLN A 142 13.61 12.81 22.30
CA GLN A 142 14.54 11.71 22.49
C GLN A 142 13.69 10.48 22.80
N GLY A 143 13.56 9.59 21.82
CA GLY A 143 12.54 8.55 21.85
C GLY A 143 11.35 8.78 20.90
N VAL A 144 11.54 9.43 19.74
CA VAL A 144 10.92 8.89 18.50
C VAL A 144 11.53 7.51 18.30
N SER A 145 11.11 6.59 19.18
CA SER A 145 11.15 5.19 18.93
C SER A 145 10.45 5.06 17.61
N LEU A 146 11.13 4.39 16.70
CA LEU A 146 10.51 3.74 15.57
C LEU A 146 9.20 3.03 15.97
N GLY A 147 8.85 2.82 17.25
CA GLY A 147 7.54 2.46 17.78
C GLY A 147 6.27 2.75 16.96
N ARG A 148 6.08 3.88 16.25
CA ARG A 148 4.93 3.99 15.31
C ARG A 148 5.19 3.34 13.94
N ALA A 149 6.43 3.37 13.47
CA ALA A 149 6.96 2.58 12.35
C ALA A 149 7.18 1.08 12.66
N ALA A 150 7.36 0.69 13.94
CA ALA A 150 7.75 -0.63 14.43
C ALA A 150 6.56 -1.38 15.07
N VAL A 151 5.51 -0.67 15.50
CA VAL A 151 4.22 -1.30 15.84
C VAL A 151 3.60 -1.96 14.61
N LEU A 152 3.92 -1.48 13.40
CA LEU A 152 3.52 -2.18 12.18
C LEU A 152 4.38 -3.41 11.91
N GLU A 153 5.69 -3.44 12.21
CA GLU A 153 6.48 -4.68 12.14
C GLU A 153 6.03 -5.78 13.12
N THR A 154 5.25 -5.45 14.15
CA THR A 154 4.70 -6.45 15.09
C THR A 154 3.30 -6.95 14.69
N VAL A 155 2.68 -6.33 13.67
CA VAL A 155 1.37 -6.71 13.13
C VAL A 155 1.47 -7.18 11.67
N LEU A 156 2.69 -7.41 11.17
CA LEU A 156 3.00 -7.90 9.82
C LEU A 156 3.79 -9.20 9.87
#